data_AF-A0A2V6CN99-F1
#
_entry.id   AF-A0A2V6CN99-F1
#
_cell.length_a   1.000
_cell.length_b   1.000
_cell.length_c   1.000
_cell.angle_alpha   90.00
_cell.angle_beta   90.00
_cell.angle_gamma   90.00
#
_symmetry.space_group_name_H-M   'P 1'
#
loop_
_entity.id
_entity.type
_entity.pdbx_description
1 polymer ?
#
loop_
_entity_poly.entity_id
_entity_poly.type
_entity_poly.pdbx_seq_one_letter_code
_entity_poly.pdbx_strand_id
1 'polypeptide(L)'
;MHSSGLWKPVLGGLLLALAIYIGGFKFDQHLRTRRGPWRVTFTTEPAGAPAIVVDQPTLNIADLKIVFTGETTTNASGTVVFDVPQKPVPFGRVKFEDLTYLPGTVTFDFFGHEIELIPRTLYINRKPREWKSGETITLSAADKPVGLPEPRPKTRY
;
A
#
# COMPACT_ATOMS: atom_id res chain seq x y z
N MET A 1 3.55 -25.50 -55.66
CA MET A 1 3.14 -24.27 -54.92
C MET A 1 4.39 -23.62 -54.35
N HIS A 2 4.90 -22.57 -54.99
CA HIS A 2 6.03 -21.81 -54.46
C HIS A 2 5.53 -21.00 -53.25
N SER A 3 6.05 -21.29 -52.06
CA SER A 3 5.85 -20.45 -50.88
C SER A 3 6.58 -19.13 -51.13
N SER A 4 5.87 -18.14 -51.66
CA SER A 4 6.34 -16.76 -51.80
C SER A 4 6.85 -16.25 -50.44
N GLY A 5 7.91 -15.44 -50.45
CA GLY A 5 8.68 -14.96 -49.28
C GLY A 5 7.95 -14.10 -48.25
N LEU A 6 6.69 -14.41 -47.94
CA LEU A 6 5.83 -13.79 -46.94
C LEU A 6 6.29 -14.08 -45.51
N TRP A 7 7.05 -15.15 -45.28
CA TRP A 7 7.52 -15.52 -43.94
C TRP A 7 8.53 -14.52 -43.37
N LYS A 8 9.34 -13.86 -44.21
CA LYS A 8 10.33 -12.86 -43.79
C LYS A 8 9.69 -11.59 -43.21
N PRO A 9 8.74 -10.92 -43.88
CA PRO A 9 8.06 -9.76 -43.29
C PRO A 9 7.18 -10.14 -42.10
N VAL A 10 6.57 -11.32 -42.08
CA VAL A 10 5.81 -11.82 -40.92
C VAL A 10 6.73 -12.01 -39.71
N LEU A 11 7.88 -12.67 -39.89
CA LEU A 11 8.86 -12.85 -38.82
C LEU A 11 9.45 -11.51 -38.36
N GLY A 12 9.75 -10.60 -39.29
CA GLY A 12 10.20 -9.25 -38.96
C GLY A 12 9.19 -8.48 -38.12
N GLY A 13 7.91 -8.51 -38.50
CA GLY A 13 6.84 -7.90 -37.72
C GLY A 13 6.67 -8.52 -36.33
N LEU A 14 6.74 -9.86 -36.23
CA LEU A 14 6.67 -10.58 -34.96
C LEU A 14 7.81 -10.17 -34.01
N LEU A 15 9.05 -10.11 -34.52
CA LEU A 15 10.21 -9.72 -33.72
C LEU A 15 10.13 -8.26 -33.27
N LEU A 16 9.66 -7.36 -34.13
CA LEU A 16 9.44 -5.96 -33.77
C LEU A 16 8.35 -5.82 -32.69
N ALA A 17 7.23 -6.51 -32.84
CA ALA A 17 6.16 -6.52 -31.84
C ALA A 17 6.65 -7.06 -30.48
N LEU A 18 7.44 -8.14 -30.49
CA LEU A 18 8.04 -8.70 -29.29
C LEU A 18 9.02 -7.72 -28.62
N ALA A 19 9.85 -7.04 -29.41
CA ALA A 19 10.80 -6.04 -28.89
C ALA A 19 10.07 -4.87 -28.23
N ILE A 20 9.03 -4.34 -28.87
CA ILE A 20 8.19 -3.25 -28.32
C ILE A 20 7.52 -3.71 -27.02
N TYR A 21 6.92 -4.89 -27.02
CA TYR A 21 6.26 -5.44 -25.84
C TYR A 21 7.22 -5.59 -24.66
N ILE A 22 8.39 -6.21 -24.87
CA ILE A 22 9.40 -6.39 -23.81
C ILE A 22 9.90 -5.04 -23.32
N GLY A 23 10.19 -4.11 -24.22
CA GLY A 23 10.65 -2.77 -23.86
C GLY A 23 9.62 -2.01 -23.02
N GLY A 24 8.37 -1.98 -23.47
CA GLY A 24 7.26 -1.35 -22.77
C GLY A 24 7.01 -1.98 -21.40
N PHE A 25 6.97 -3.30 -21.32
CA PHE A 25 6.76 -4.03 -20.07
C PHE A 25 7.88 -3.74 -19.05
N LYS A 26 9.14 -3.80 -19.47
CA LYS A 26 10.28 -3.50 -18.58
C LYS A 26 10.28 -2.05 -18.12
N PHE A 27 9.93 -1.12 -19.00
CA PHE A 27 9.85 0.29 -18.66
C PHE A 27 8.73 0.56 -17.65
N ASP A 28 7.54 0.01 -17.88
CA ASP A 28 6.42 0.12 -16.94
C ASP A 28 6.76 -0.51 -15.58
N GLN A 29 7.32 -1.72 -15.57
CA GLN A 29 7.76 -2.39 -14.35
C GLN A 29 8.80 -1.55 -13.57
N HIS A 30 9.74 -0.91 -14.28
CA HIS A 30 10.69 0.01 -13.67
C HIS A 30 9.98 1.23 -13.06
N LEU A 31 9.09 1.88 -13.80
CA LEU A 31 8.32 3.02 -13.28
C LEU A 31 7.49 2.64 -12.05
N ARG A 32 6.85 1.47 -12.08
CA ARG A 32 6.06 0.91 -10.97
C ARG A 32 6.90 0.73 -9.71
N THR A 33 8.12 0.21 -9.81
CA THR A 33 8.88 -0.25 -8.65
C THR A 33 9.95 0.72 -8.16
N ARG A 34 10.39 1.69 -8.98
CA ARG A 34 11.56 2.54 -8.70
C ARG A 34 11.52 3.34 -7.39
N ARG A 35 10.35 3.63 -6.83
CA ARG A 35 10.21 4.37 -5.56
C ARG A 35 10.07 3.49 -4.33
N GLY A 36 9.95 2.17 -4.52
CA GLY A 36 9.78 1.21 -3.44
C GLY A 36 8.42 1.27 -2.73
N PRO A 37 8.02 0.17 -2.06
CA PRO A 37 6.72 0.04 -1.38
C PRO A 37 6.70 0.72 -0.01
N TRP A 38 5.50 0.86 0.58
CA TRP A 38 5.35 1.04 2.02
C TRP A 38 5.81 -0.22 2.76
N ARG A 39 6.52 -0.04 3.88
CA ARG A 39 6.83 -1.11 4.83
C ARG A 39 6.15 -0.78 6.15
N VAL A 40 5.31 -1.69 6.63
CA VAL A 40 4.57 -1.50 7.88
C VAL A 40 4.90 -2.67 8.80
N THR A 41 5.58 -2.37 9.90
CA THR A 41 5.91 -3.34 10.93
C THR A 41 4.86 -3.29 12.02
N PHE A 42 4.17 -4.41 12.22
CA PHE A 42 3.16 -4.61 13.25
C PHE A 42 3.86 -5.14 14.49
N THR A 43 3.65 -4.47 15.62
CA THR A 43 4.31 -4.77 16.88
C THR A 43 3.39 -4.46 18.06
N THR A 44 3.90 -4.71 19.26
CA THR A 44 3.23 -4.41 20.52
C THR A 44 4.23 -3.67 21.41
N GLU A 45 3.79 -2.57 22.02
CA GLU A 45 4.59 -1.84 23.00
C GLU A 45 4.80 -2.68 24.28
N PRO A 46 5.82 -2.41 25.10
CA PRO A 46 6.05 -3.14 26.36
C PRO A 46 4.84 -3.16 27.29
N ALA A 47 3.98 -2.12 27.23
CA ALA A 47 2.74 -2.01 27.98
C ALA A 47 1.56 -2.83 27.38
N GLY A 48 1.78 -3.57 26.29
CA GLY A 48 0.77 -4.42 25.64
C GLY A 48 -0.08 -3.75 24.56
N ALA A 49 0.09 -2.44 24.34
CA ALA A 49 -0.66 -1.71 23.32
C ALA A 49 -0.18 -2.08 21.89
N PRO A 50 -1.07 -2.41 20.95
CA PRO A 50 -0.72 -2.61 19.54
C PRO A 50 -0.09 -1.35 18.94
N ALA A 51 0.90 -1.52 18.09
CA ALA A 51 1.54 -0.43 17.37
C ALA A 51 1.93 -0.84 15.96
N ILE A 52 1.99 0.13 15.07
CA ILE A 52 2.62 -0.02 13.75
C ILE A 52 3.80 0.94 13.63
N VAL A 53 4.84 0.52 12.90
CA VAL A 53 5.97 1.35 12.49
C VAL A 53 5.97 1.42 10.98
N VAL A 54 6.01 2.63 10.43
CA VAL A 54 5.89 2.90 8.99
C VAL A 54 7.22 3.42 8.46
N ASP A 55 7.72 2.76 7.41
CA ASP A 55 8.94 3.13 6.70
C ASP A 55 8.68 3.26 5.20
N GLN A 56 9.29 4.29 4.60
CA GLN A 56 9.37 4.50 3.16
C GLN A 56 10.70 5.20 2.83
N PRO A 57 11.72 4.43 2.36
CA PRO A 57 13.08 4.96 2.17
C PRO A 57 13.20 6.08 1.14
N THR A 58 12.52 5.99 -0.01
CA THR A 58 12.64 6.98 -1.09
C THR A 58 12.02 8.33 -0.74
N LEU A 59 11.09 8.36 0.23
CA LEU A 59 10.46 9.55 0.78
C LEU A 59 11.15 10.02 2.08
N ASN A 60 12.24 9.36 2.50
CA ASN A 60 12.94 9.62 3.77
C ASN A 60 12.04 9.49 5.01
N ILE A 61 11.03 8.62 4.95
CA ILE A 61 10.16 8.29 6.08
C ILE A 61 10.75 7.07 6.77
N ALA A 62 11.12 7.21 8.03
CA ALA A 62 11.69 6.13 8.82
C ALA A 62 11.15 6.16 10.25
N ASP A 63 10.88 4.99 10.82
CA ASP A 63 10.53 4.80 12.22
C ASP A 63 9.33 5.63 12.71
N LEU A 64 8.39 6.00 11.82
CA LEU A 64 7.16 6.66 12.25
C LEU A 64 6.28 5.63 12.93
N LYS A 65 6.03 5.83 14.22
CA LYS A 65 5.29 4.88 15.06
C LYS A 65 3.88 5.39 15.35
N ILE A 66 2.88 4.52 15.23
CA ILE A 66 1.51 4.78 15.65
C ILE A 66 1.12 3.74 16.69
N VAL A 67 0.77 4.19 17.89
CA VAL A 67 0.41 3.35 19.04
C VAL A 67 -1.09 3.46 19.32
N PHE A 68 -1.77 2.33 19.44
CA PHE A 68 -3.21 2.26 19.69
C PHE A 68 -3.47 1.95 21.17
N THR A 69 -3.55 3.00 21.99
CA THR A 69 -3.74 2.86 23.44
C THR A 69 -5.13 2.38 23.82
N GLY A 70 -5.19 1.46 24.78
CA GLY A 70 -6.43 0.83 25.23
C GLY A 70 -6.94 -0.27 24.31
N GLU A 71 -6.31 -0.50 23.16
CA GLU A 71 -6.59 -1.62 22.27
C GLU A 71 -5.74 -2.83 22.62
N THR A 72 -6.16 -4.01 22.16
CA THR A 72 -5.42 -5.26 22.34
C THR A 72 -5.38 -6.06 21.04
N THR A 73 -4.30 -6.79 20.85
CA THR A 73 -4.13 -7.72 19.73
C THR A 73 -3.55 -9.03 20.24
N THR A 74 -4.00 -10.14 19.67
CA THR A 74 -3.50 -11.48 19.98
C THR A 74 -2.56 -12.03 18.91
N ASN A 75 -2.40 -11.29 17.81
CA ASN A 75 -1.68 -11.77 16.63
C ASN A 75 -0.18 -11.47 16.72
N ALA A 76 0.62 -12.31 16.06
CA ALA A 76 2.07 -12.20 16.06
C ALA A 76 2.55 -10.92 15.36
N SER A 77 3.67 -10.36 15.84
CA SER A 77 4.34 -9.24 15.17
C SER A 77 4.90 -9.65 13.80
N GLY A 78 5.06 -8.68 12.91
CA GLY A 78 5.61 -8.93 11.59
C GLY A 78 5.61 -7.71 10.69
N THR A 79 6.47 -7.70 9.68
CA THR A 79 6.53 -6.63 8.69
C THR A 79 5.80 -7.03 7.42
N VAL A 80 4.86 -6.19 6.99
CA VAL A 80 4.18 -6.31 5.71
C VAL A 80 4.74 -5.27 4.76
N VAL A 81 5.19 -5.75 3.59
CA VAL A 81 5.70 -4.91 2.50
C VAL A 81 4.60 -4.80 1.44
N PHE A 82 4.12 -3.59 1.14
CA PHE A 82 3.02 -3.37 0.20
C PHE A 82 3.51 -3.21 -1.24
N ASP A 83 4.02 -4.30 -1.84
CA ASP A 83 4.49 -4.38 -3.22
C ASP A 83 3.55 -5.18 -4.16
N VAL A 84 2.69 -6.02 -3.58
CA VAL A 84 1.61 -6.75 -4.24
C VAL A 84 0.32 -6.63 -3.41
N PRO A 85 -0.85 -6.64 -4.06
CA PRO A 85 -2.13 -6.44 -3.38
C PRO A 85 -2.52 -7.65 -2.52
N GLN A 86 -3.48 -7.43 -1.63
CA GLN A 86 -4.19 -8.42 -0.82
C GLN A 86 -3.29 -9.22 0.13
N LYS A 87 -2.20 -8.62 0.59
CA LYS A 87 -1.39 -9.24 1.65
C LYS A 87 -2.18 -9.27 2.96
N PRO A 88 -2.16 -10.40 3.69
CA PRO A 88 -2.72 -10.46 5.03
C PRO A 88 -1.90 -9.56 5.97
N VAL A 89 -2.59 -8.87 6.87
CA VAL A 89 -1.97 -8.05 7.91
C VAL A 89 -2.15 -8.72 9.27
N PRO A 90 -1.18 -8.60 10.20
CA PRO A 90 -1.29 -9.18 11.53
C PRO A 90 -2.51 -8.72 12.33
N PHE A 91 -2.92 -7.45 12.25
CA PHE A 91 -4.15 -6.98 12.89
C PHE A 91 -4.79 -5.83 12.11
N GLY A 92 -6.04 -5.53 12.43
CA GLY A 92 -6.88 -4.63 11.64
C GLY A 92 -7.17 -5.18 10.26
N ARG A 93 -7.45 -4.28 9.31
CA ARG A 93 -7.73 -4.64 7.91
C ARG A 93 -7.22 -3.57 6.96
N VAL A 94 -6.84 -3.98 5.75
CA VAL A 94 -6.61 -3.08 4.62
C VAL A 94 -7.98 -2.75 4.02
N LYS A 95 -8.38 -1.47 4.05
CA LYS A 95 -9.62 -0.98 3.45
C LYS A 95 -9.47 -0.71 1.96
N PHE A 96 -8.29 -0.23 1.56
CA PHE A 96 -7.99 0.16 0.19
C PHE A 96 -6.49 0.11 -0.05
N GLU A 97 -6.10 -0.25 -1.26
CA GLU A 97 -4.73 -0.15 -1.73
C GLU A 97 -4.71 0.17 -3.23
N ASP A 98 -3.86 1.10 -3.63
CA ASP A 98 -3.48 1.32 -5.02
C ASP A 98 -1.97 1.16 -5.12
N LEU A 99 -1.54 0.03 -5.69
CA LEU A 99 -0.13 -0.37 -5.84
C LEU A 99 0.31 -0.36 -7.31
N THR A 100 -0.41 0.38 -8.17
CA THR A 100 -0.09 0.51 -9.60
C THR A 100 1.30 1.12 -9.80
N TYR A 101 1.62 2.17 -9.03
CA TYR A 101 2.95 2.76 -8.92
C TYR A 101 3.31 2.93 -7.45
N LEU A 102 4.44 2.37 -7.03
CA LEU A 102 4.86 2.39 -5.64
C LEU A 102 5.36 3.79 -5.20
N PRO A 103 5.25 4.14 -3.90
CA PRO A 103 4.67 3.32 -2.84
C PRO A 103 3.14 3.27 -2.87
N GLY A 104 2.50 4.07 -3.71
CA GLY A 104 1.05 4.03 -3.89
C GLY A 104 0.29 4.54 -2.65
N THR A 105 -0.99 4.19 -2.58
CA THR A 105 -1.84 4.51 -1.41
C THR A 105 -2.20 3.23 -0.69
N VAL A 106 -2.14 3.23 0.64
CA VAL A 106 -2.64 2.13 1.47
C VAL A 106 -3.45 2.70 2.62
N THR A 107 -4.70 2.28 2.74
CA THR A 107 -5.63 2.71 3.77
C THR A 107 -5.98 1.52 4.66
N PHE A 108 -5.84 1.72 5.95
CA PHE A 108 -6.11 0.74 6.98
C PHE A 108 -7.28 1.16 7.85
N ASP A 109 -7.90 0.15 8.45
CA ASP A 109 -8.76 0.27 9.62
C ASP A 109 -8.14 -0.54 10.75
N PHE A 110 -7.63 0.18 11.74
CA PHE A 110 -7.06 -0.37 12.96
C PHE A 110 -7.96 -0.02 14.13
N PHE A 111 -8.74 -0.98 14.59
CA PHE A 111 -9.62 -0.81 15.76
C PHE A 111 -10.62 0.35 15.63
N GLY A 112 -11.02 0.69 14.40
CA GLY A 112 -11.89 1.83 14.09
C GLY A 112 -11.13 3.12 13.75
N HIS A 113 -9.80 3.15 13.85
CA HIS A 113 -8.97 4.23 13.34
C HIS A 113 -8.66 4.04 11.87
N GLU A 114 -8.85 5.11 11.10
CA GLU A 114 -8.55 5.12 9.67
C GLU A 114 -7.16 5.72 9.47
N ILE A 115 -6.21 4.92 9.01
CA ILE A 115 -4.83 5.35 8.73
C ILE A 115 -4.58 5.21 7.25
N GLU A 116 -4.24 6.29 6.57
CA GLU A 116 -4.03 6.31 5.13
C GLU A 116 -2.64 6.85 4.80
N LEU A 117 -1.84 6.00 4.18
CA LEU A 117 -0.47 6.28 3.79
C LEU A 117 -0.47 6.75 2.33
N ILE A 118 -0.19 8.04 2.11
CA ILE A 118 -0.04 8.64 0.77
C ILE A 118 1.35 9.28 0.70
N PRO A 119 2.06 9.21 -0.44
CA PRO A 119 3.42 9.73 -0.55
C PRO A 119 3.60 11.17 -0.06
N ARG A 120 2.60 12.02 -0.28
CA ARG A 120 2.63 13.45 0.07
C ARG A 120 2.26 13.75 1.52
N THR A 121 1.44 12.91 2.16
CA THR A 121 0.80 13.25 3.44
C THR A 121 0.29 11.98 4.11
N LEU A 122 0.48 11.87 5.43
CA LEU A 122 -0.18 10.86 6.25
C LEU A 122 -1.57 11.36 6.62
N TYR A 123 -2.60 10.55 6.46
CA TYR A 123 -3.93 10.86 7.00
C TYR A 123 -4.22 9.95 8.17
N ILE A 124 -4.66 10.55 9.29
CA ILE A 124 -5.12 9.82 10.47
C ILE A 124 -6.53 10.31 10.79
N ASN A 125 -7.49 9.39 10.80
CA ASN A 125 -8.89 9.67 11.06
C ASN A 125 -9.40 10.86 10.20
N ARG A 126 -9.05 10.83 8.91
CA ARG A 126 -9.38 11.84 7.88
C ARG A 126 -8.76 13.22 8.07
N LYS A 127 -7.83 13.37 9.02
CA LYS A 127 -7.09 14.60 9.24
C LYS A 127 -5.68 14.47 8.65
N PRO A 128 -5.25 15.43 7.80
CA PRO A 128 -3.91 15.41 7.25
C PRO A 128 -2.88 15.65 8.35
N ARG A 129 -1.75 14.95 8.25
CA ARG A 129 -0.56 15.11 9.07
C ARG A 129 0.67 15.04 8.17
N GLU A 130 1.64 15.89 8.47
CA GLU A 130 2.93 15.85 7.80
C GLU A 130 3.68 14.58 8.19
N TRP A 131 4.49 14.07 7.26
CA TRP A 131 5.42 12.99 7.56
C TRP A 131 6.57 13.50 8.44
N LYS A 132 6.77 12.89 9.60
CA LYS A 132 7.88 13.18 10.50
C LYS A 132 8.53 11.87 10.96
N SER A 133 9.72 11.60 10.46
CA SER A 133 10.47 10.39 10.82
C SER A 133 10.78 10.35 12.32
N GLY A 134 10.68 9.16 12.92
CA GLY A 134 10.84 8.94 14.36
C GLY A 134 9.70 9.51 15.23
N GLU A 135 8.69 10.16 14.65
CA GLU A 135 7.52 10.62 15.42
C GLU A 135 6.74 9.41 15.96
N THR A 136 6.37 9.49 17.24
CA THR A 136 5.43 8.55 17.85
C THR A 136 4.08 9.25 18.03
N ILE A 137 3.06 8.70 17.39
CA ILE A 137 1.68 9.18 17.44
C ILE A 137 0.87 8.20 18.27
N THR A 138 0.24 8.70 19.33
CA THR A 138 -0.64 7.91 20.19
C THR A 138 -2.09 8.18 19.81
N LEU A 139 -2.86 7.10 19.60
CA LEU A 139 -4.29 7.14 19.33
C LEU A 139 -5.04 6.41 20.43
N SER A 140 -6.09 7.04 20.93
CA SER A 140 -6.99 6.51 21.95
C SER A 140 -8.39 6.31 21.39
N ALA A 141 -9.25 5.62 22.13
CA ALA A 141 -10.65 5.44 21.73
C ALA A 141 -11.40 6.75 21.47
N ALA A 142 -11.03 7.85 22.14
CA ALA A 142 -11.63 9.17 21.93
C ALA A 142 -11.27 9.81 20.58
N ASP A 143 -10.17 9.36 19.95
CA ASP A 143 -9.71 9.89 18.66
C ASP A 143 -10.41 9.24 17.46
N LYS A 144 -11.21 8.20 17.69
CA LYS A 144 -11.89 7.45 16.62
C LYS A 144 -12.80 8.38 15.83
N PRO A 145 -12.75 8.34 14.48
CA PRO A 145 -13.62 9.16 13.66
C PRO A 145 -15.08 8.71 13.86
N VAL A 146 -16.01 9.66 13.72
CA VAL A 146 -17.42 9.31 13.62
C VAL A 146 -17.61 8.37 12.42
N GLY A 147 -18.26 7.23 12.66
CA GLY A 147 -18.60 6.25 11.63
C GLY A 147 -19.38 6.93 10.52
N LEU A 148 -18.91 6.77 9.28
CA LEU A 148 -19.73 7.18 8.14
C LEU A 148 -20.85 6.17 7.98
N PRO A 149 -22.07 6.62 7.62
CA PRO A 149 -23.12 5.68 7.25
C PRO A 149 -22.61 4.79 6.12
N GLU A 150 -22.80 3.47 6.26
CA GLU A 150 -22.41 2.55 5.19
C GLU A 150 -23.14 2.95 3.89
N PRO A 151 -22.45 2.98 2.74
CA PRO A 151 -23.11 3.21 1.47
C PRO A 151 -24.16 2.12 1.28
N ARG A 152 -25.44 2.51 1.26
CA ARG A 152 -26.52 1.57 0.98
C ARG A 152 -26.24 0.92 -0.38
N PRO A 153 -26.27 -0.43 -0.48
CA PRO A 153 -26.10 -1.09 -1.77
C PRO A 153 -27.15 -0.54 -2.72
N LYS A 154 -26.70 0.00 -3.87
CA LYS A 154 -27.63 0.42 -4.92
C LYS A 154 -28.37 -0.83 -5.38
N THR A 155 -29.68 -0.87 -5.16
CA THR A 155 -30.55 -1.87 -5.77
C THR A 155 -30.31 -1.81 -7.29
N ARG A 156 -29.77 -2.88 -7.87
CA ARG A 156 -29.69 -2.99 -9.32
C ARG A 156 -31.13 -3.06 -9.84
N TYR A 157 -31.54 -2.04 -10.58
CA TYR A 157 -32.77 -2.06 -11.37
C TYR A 157 -32.59 -2.96 -12.59
#